data_AF-A0A4V2LYC3-F1
#
_entry.id   AF-A0A4V2LYC3-F1
#
_cell.length_a   1.000
_cell.length_b   1.000
_cell.length_c   1.000
_cell.angle_alpha   90.00
_cell.angle_beta   90.00
_cell.angle_gamma   90.00
#
_symmetry.space_group_name_H-M   'P 1'
#
loop_
_entity.id
_entity.type
_entity.pdbx_description
1 polymer ?
#
loop_
_entity_poly.entity_id
_entity_poly.type
_entity_poly.pdbx_seq_one_letter_code
_entity_poly.pdbx_strand_id
1 'polypeptide(L)'
;MKPAQLAMAYQACEVAELAAAAVELDDPAEAAAQAARVLAAAQQLVAAANRLGSREVPGDPLQLFAYEHPEEAAEDVADWVSRRP
;
A
#
# COMPACT_ATOMS: atom_id res chain seq x y z
N MET A 1 -6.31 1.00 15.61
CA MET A 1 -6.86 0.91 14.24
C MET A 1 -7.34 -0.53 14.00
N LYS A 2 -8.35 -0.79 13.17
CA LYS A 2 -8.79 -2.18 12.88
C LYS A 2 -7.83 -2.84 11.85
N PRO A 3 -7.65 -4.18 11.84
CA PRO A 3 -6.76 -4.85 10.89
C PRO A 3 -7.03 -4.50 9.41
N ALA A 4 -8.30 -4.42 9.01
CA ALA A 4 -8.67 -4.00 7.64
C ALA A 4 -8.27 -2.55 7.32
N GLN A 5 -8.28 -1.65 8.31
CA GLN A 5 -7.83 -0.27 8.15
C GLN A 5 -6.30 -0.20 8.05
N LEU A 6 -5.58 -1.05 8.78
CA LEU A 6 -4.13 -1.20 8.68
C LEU A 6 -3.71 -1.74 7.32
N ALA A 7 -4.35 -2.79 6.83
CA ALA A 7 -4.12 -3.33 5.49
C ALA A 7 -4.34 -2.28 4.39
N MET A 8 -5.40 -1.48 4.51
CA MET A 8 -5.63 -0.36 3.60
C MET A 8 -4.54 0.71 3.71
N ALA A 9 -4.12 1.07 4.92
CA ALA A 9 -3.07 2.07 5.15
C ALA A 9 -1.71 1.63 4.57
N TYR A 10 -1.33 0.36 4.76
CA TYR A 10 -0.12 -0.22 4.18
C TYR A 10 -0.11 -0.15 2.66
N GLN A 11 -1.23 -0.55 2.04
CA GLN A 11 -1.35 -0.50 0.59
C GLN A 11 -1.28 0.94 0.06
N ALA A 12 -1.79 1.92 0.82
CA ALA A 12 -1.68 3.32 0.46
C ALA A 12 -0.23 3.83 0.54
N CYS A 13 0.54 3.40 1.54
CA CYS A 13 1.96 3.71 1.65
C CYS A 13 2.72 3.15 0.44
N GLU A 14 2.45 1.90 0.04
CA GLU A 14 3.06 1.28 -1.15
C GLU A 14 2.77 2.06 -2.44
N VAL A 15 1.51 2.47 -2.66
CA VAL A 15 1.15 3.31 -3.82
C VAL A 15 1.94 4.61 -3.81
N ALA A 16 2.09 5.24 -2.66
CA ALA A 16 2.80 6.51 -2.52
C ALA A 16 4.31 6.37 -2.71
N GLU A 17 4.92 5.26 -2.29
CA GLU A 17 6.33 4.95 -2.56
C GLU A 17 6.56 4.70 -4.05
N LEU A 18 5.74 3.85 -4.68
CA LEU A 18 5.83 3.55 -6.11
C LEU A 18 5.62 4.81 -6.97
N ALA A 19 4.69 5.69 -6.58
CA ALA A 19 4.44 6.95 -7.27
C ALA A 19 5.61 7.93 -7.10
N ALA A 20 6.20 8.01 -5.90
CA ALA A 20 7.37 8.86 -5.67
C ALA A 20 8.57 8.41 -6.52
N ALA A 21 8.81 7.10 -6.64
CA ALA A 21 9.87 6.55 -7.47
C ALA A 21 9.70 6.86 -8.98
N ALA A 22 8.50 7.22 -9.43
CA ALA A 22 8.25 7.56 -10.83
C ALA A 22 8.70 9.00 -11.19
N VAL A 23 8.89 9.88 -10.20
CA VAL A 23 9.20 11.30 -10.42
C VAL A 23 10.56 11.52 -11.10
N GLU A 24 11.51 10.62 -10.84
CA GLU A 24 12.90 10.73 -11.29
C GLU A 24 13.20 9.89 -12.55
N LEU A 25 12.18 9.34 -13.21
CA LEU A 25 12.36 8.45 -14.37
C LEU A 25 12.38 9.24 -15.68
N ASP A 26 13.49 9.13 -16.41
CA ASP A 26 13.68 9.74 -17.73
C ASP A 26 13.43 8.78 -18.90
N ASP A 27 13.61 7.46 -18.69
CA ASP A 27 13.38 6.46 -19.74
C ASP A 27 11.88 6.11 -19.87
N PRO A 28 11.28 6.27 -21.06
CA PRO A 28 9.86 5.97 -21.26
C PRO A 28 9.46 4.52 -20.97
N ALA A 29 10.35 3.55 -21.19
CA ALA A 29 10.03 2.14 -20.92
C ALA A 29 10.02 1.86 -19.41
N GLU A 30 10.99 2.40 -18.67
CA GLU A 30 11.01 2.36 -17.21
C GLU A 30 9.80 3.09 -16.60
N ALA A 31 9.46 4.29 -17.11
CA ALA A 31 8.29 5.04 -16.67
C ALA A 31 6.98 4.27 -16.88
N ALA A 32 6.82 3.60 -18.03
CA ALA A 32 5.66 2.76 -18.31
C ALA A 32 5.59 1.53 -17.37
N ALA A 33 6.72 0.87 -17.12
CA ALA A 33 6.78 -0.24 -16.18
C ALA A 33 6.44 0.20 -14.74
N GLN A 34 6.93 1.37 -14.32
CA GLN A 34 6.64 1.92 -13.02
C GLN A 34 5.16 2.32 -12.88
N ALA A 35 4.57 2.95 -13.91
CA ALA A 35 3.14 3.27 -13.94
C ALA A 35 2.26 2.02 -13.81
N ALA A 36 2.64 0.90 -14.44
CA ALA A 36 1.93 -0.36 -14.31
C ALA A 36 1.96 -0.90 -12.86
N ARG A 37 3.08 -0.74 -12.16
CA ARG A 37 3.20 -1.12 -10.74
C ARG A 37 2.32 -0.24 -9.84
N VAL A 38 2.35 1.07 -10.05
CA VAL A 38 1.46 2.02 -9.33
C VAL A 38 0.00 1.65 -9.54
N LEU A 39 -0.41 1.35 -10.78
CA LEU A 39 -1.78 0.95 -11.08
C LEU A 39 -2.17 -0.35 -10.37
N ALA A 40 -1.30 -1.36 -10.38
CA ALA A 40 -1.55 -2.62 -9.68
C ALA A 40 -1.73 -2.41 -8.16
N ALA A 41 -0.85 -1.63 -7.53
CA ALA A 41 -0.95 -1.29 -6.11
C ALA A 41 -2.23 -0.48 -5.80
N ALA A 42 -2.62 0.45 -6.68
CA ALA A 42 -3.85 1.22 -6.53
C ALA A 42 -5.10 0.34 -6.63
N GLN A 43 -5.11 -0.66 -7.52
CA GLN A 43 -6.20 -1.65 -7.58
C GLN A 43 -6.30 -2.45 -6.27
N GLN A 44 -5.16 -2.82 -5.68
CA GLN A 44 -5.15 -3.48 -4.38
C GLN A 44 -5.64 -2.56 -3.25
N LEU A 45 -5.38 -1.26 -3.32
CA LEU A 45 -5.89 -0.28 -2.35
C LEU A 45 -7.42 -0.19 -2.41
N VAL A 46 -7.99 -0.14 -3.63
CA VAL A 46 -9.44 -0.17 -3.81
C VAL A 46 -10.03 -1.48 -3.27
N ALA A 47 -9.38 -2.62 -3.52
CA ALA A 47 -9.80 -3.90 -2.96
C ALA A 47 -9.78 -3.90 -1.42
N ALA A 48 -8.75 -3.31 -0.81
CA ALA A 48 -8.66 -3.16 0.65
C ALA A 48 -9.78 -2.26 1.20
N ALA A 49 -10.07 -1.13 0.54
CA ALA A 49 -11.13 -0.22 0.93
C ALA A 49 -12.52 -0.89 0.89
N ASN A 50 -12.80 -1.67 -0.17
CA ASN A 50 -14.03 -2.44 -0.29
C ASN A 50 -14.18 -3.51 0.81
N ARG A 51 -13.07 -3.97 1.40
CA ARG A 51 -13.06 -4.94 2.49
C ARG A 51 -13.24 -4.34 3.89
N LEU A 52 -13.32 -3.02 4.06
CA LEU A 52 -13.45 -2.40 5.39
C LEU A 52 -14.67 -2.87 6.20
N GLY A 53 -15.74 -3.30 5.52
CA GLY A 53 -16.92 -3.90 6.15
C GLY A 53 -16.94 -5.44 6.15
N SER A 54 -15.94 -6.08 5.53
CA SER A 54 -15.82 -7.52 5.39
C SER A 54 -15.00 -8.14 6.53
N ARG A 55 -15.22 -9.43 6.81
CA ARG A 55 -14.37 -10.24 7.71
C ARG A 55 -13.38 -11.11 6.95
N GLU A 56 -13.34 -10.99 5.62
CA GLU A 56 -12.45 -11.76 4.78
C GLU A 56 -10.99 -11.40 5.03
N VAL A 57 -10.15 -12.42 5.09
CA VAL A 57 -8.70 -12.29 5.17
C VAL A 57 -8.18 -11.83 3.80
N PRO A 58 -7.31 -10.80 3.74
CA PRO A 58 -6.71 -10.38 2.48
C PRO A 58 -5.84 -11.48 1.86
N GLY A 59 -5.89 -11.63 0.54
CA GLY A 59 -5.00 -12.55 -0.19
C GLY A 59 -3.72 -11.90 -0.72
N ASP A 60 -3.66 -10.57 -0.74
CA ASP A 60 -2.45 -9.82 -1.11
C ASP A 60 -1.41 -9.93 0.03
N PRO A 61 -0.13 -10.24 -0.26
CA PRO A 61 0.88 -10.45 0.79
C PRO A 61 1.11 -9.26 1.71
N LEU A 62 1.08 -8.03 1.17
CA LEU A 62 1.32 -6.82 1.94
C LEU A 62 0.15 -6.55 2.90
N GLN A 63 -1.08 -6.76 2.40
CA GLN A 63 -2.28 -6.64 3.21
C GLN A 63 -2.44 -7.78 4.21
N LEU A 64 -1.99 -8.98 3.87
CA LEU A 64 -1.98 -10.14 4.76
C LEU A 64 -1.03 -9.90 5.93
N PHE A 65 0.17 -9.37 5.68
CA PHE A 65 1.10 -8.96 6.73
C PHE A 65 0.44 -8.00 7.72
N ALA A 66 -0.17 -6.93 7.23
CA ALA A 66 -0.83 -5.95 8.10
C ALA A 66 -2.07 -6.50 8.84
N TYR A 67 -2.67 -7.57 8.29
CA TYR A 67 -3.77 -8.29 8.93
C TYR A 67 -3.28 -9.21 10.06
N GLU A 68 -2.19 -9.94 9.83
CA GLU A 68 -1.61 -10.92 10.77
C GLU A 68 -0.78 -10.25 11.88
N HIS A 69 -0.13 -9.12 11.57
CA HIS A 69 0.79 -8.39 12.44
C HIS A 69 0.34 -6.92 12.63
N PRO A 70 -0.83 -6.66 13.23
CA PRO A 70 -1.41 -5.32 13.24
C PRO A 70 -0.65 -4.30 14.11
N GLU A 71 0.12 -4.74 15.10
CA GLU A 71 0.93 -3.85 15.95
C GLU A 71 2.16 -3.36 15.18
N GLU A 72 2.91 -4.27 14.59
CA GLU A 72 4.07 -3.98 13.73
C GLU A 72 3.65 -3.11 12.53
N ALA A 73 2.53 -3.45 11.90
CA ALA A 73 2.01 -2.64 10.81
C ALA A 73 1.57 -1.23 11.26
N ALA A 74 1.11 -1.06 12.50
CA ALA A 74 0.80 0.28 12.99
C ALA A 74 2.06 1.12 13.19
N GLU A 75 3.14 0.50 13.66
CA GLU A 75 4.45 1.14 13.86
C GLU A 75 5.08 1.54 12.53
N ASP A 76 5.08 0.66 11.53
CA ASP A 76 5.61 0.96 10.19
C ASP A 76 4.84 2.09 9.50
N VAL A 77 3.51 2.12 9.61
CA VAL A 77 2.71 3.25 9.08
C VAL A 77 3.04 4.53 9.84
N ALA A 78 3.19 4.49 11.16
CA ALA A 78 3.54 5.66 11.94
C ALA A 78 4.94 6.20 11.58
N ASP A 79 5.91 5.30 11.44
CA ASP A 79 7.27 5.62 11.00
C ASP A 79 7.26 6.20 9.58
N TRP A 80 6.53 5.60 8.64
CA TRP A 80 6.36 6.12 7.28
C TRP A 80 5.80 7.55 7.27
N VAL A 81 4.72 7.81 8.03
CA VAL A 81 4.13 9.15 8.15
C VAL A 81 5.14 10.13 8.73
N SER A 82 5.92 9.72 9.74
CA SER A 82 6.89 10.59 10.42
C SER A 82 8.08 11.01 9.53
N ARG A 83 8.41 10.21 8.52
CA ARG A 83 9.53 10.44 7.61
C ARG A 83 9.18 11.35 6.43
N ARG A 84 7.89 11.65 6.21
CA ARG A 84 7.45 12.52 5.11
C ARG A 84 7.33 13.99 5.59
N PRO A 85 7.82 14.96 4.79
CA PRO A 85 7.78 16.38 5.14
C PRO A 85 6.37 16.98 5.12
#